data_AF-A0A2T0HR58-F1
#
_entry.id   AF-A0A2T0HR58-F1
#
_cell.length_a   1.000
_cell.length_b   1.000
_cell.length_c   1.000
_cell.angle_alpha   90.00
_cell.angle_beta   90.00
_cell.angle_gamma   90.00
#
_symmetry.space_group_name_H-M   'P 1'
#
loop_
_entity.id
_entity.type
_entity.pdbx_description
1 polymer ?
#
loop_
_entity_poly.entity_id
_entity_poly.type
_entity_poly.pdbx_seq_one_letter_code
_entity_poly.pdbx_strand_id
1 'polypeptide(L)'
;MSASPQALRLLVGRYHLEHVLGRGGMGVVYRARDLLHEQLGERCSNVALKLVDESISQCPDAHVLLYNEFALTRSLRHDRVVRTFSFEVDTHSQVAFFTMELLQGLTLDRLLLECPYGLPWRELQPIAVQLLDALVYTHQQNVLHGDVKPANVMVGEEGVRLFDFGLGHAAGQAGVGLPSVSRSRFNAWTPAYAAPELLAGGALTAAADLYGVACILYELAHGKRVGERCAMDRLSRPAQLPRHCWAALQAALAVDPQHRSITVAELRQVMGRNRPRWRL
;
A
#
# COMPACT_ATOMS: atom_id res chain seq x y z
N MET A 1 -33.70 2.46 7.03
CA MET A 1 -33.79 1.48 8.13
C MET A 1 -32.39 0.94 8.33
N SER A 2 -31.70 1.34 9.39
CA SER A 2 -30.35 0.89 9.72
C SER A 2 -30.41 -0.58 10.14
N ALA A 3 -29.72 -1.47 9.41
CA ALA A 3 -29.61 -2.87 9.80
C ALA A 3 -28.95 -2.98 11.19
N SER A 4 -29.47 -3.88 12.03
CA SER A 4 -28.85 -4.14 13.34
C SER A 4 -27.41 -4.65 13.16
N PRO A 5 -26.48 -4.35 14.08
CA PRO A 5 -25.09 -4.83 13.98
C PRO A 5 -24.93 -6.36 13.99
N GLN A 6 -26.00 -7.11 14.27
CA GLN A 6 -26.03 -8.58 14.15
C GLN A 6 -26.23 -9.08 12.71
N ALA A 7 -26.84 -8.27 11.82
CA ALA A 7 -27.15 -8.67 10.44
C ALA A 7 -25.92 -8.70 9.51
N LEU A 8 -24.85 -7.97 9.85
CA LEU A 8 -23.61 -7.94 9.06
C LEU A 8 -22.63 -9.08 9.40
N ARG A 9 -22.97 -9.98 10.33
CA ARG A 9 -22.02 -11.02 10.76
C ARG A 9 -21.78 -12.11 9.72
N LEU A 10 -22.73 -12.39 8.82
CA LEU A 10 -22.59 -13.42 7.81
C LEU A 10 -22.99 -12.86 6.45
N LEU A 11 -21.99 -12.65 5.59
CA LEU A 11 -22.21 -12.15 4.24
C LEU A 11 -22.36 -13.31 3.26
N VAL A 12 -23.34 -13.21 2.36
CA VAL A 12 -23.65 -14.18 1.28
C VAL A 12 -23.75 -15.64 1.75
N GLY A 13 -24.06 -15.86 3.03
CA GLY A 13 -24.06 -17.20 3.64
C GLY A 13 -22.69 -17.88 3.73
N ARG A 14 -21.58 -17.19 3.44
CA ARG A 14 -20.22 -17.76 3.37
C ARG A 14 -19.21 -17.09 4.28
N TYR A 15 -19.19 -15.75 4.35
CA TYR A 15 -18.14 -15.05 5.08
C TYR A 15 -18.64 -14.58 6.44
N HIS A 16 -18.15 -15.21 7.50
CA HIS A 16 -18.47 -14.81 8.86
C HIS A 16 -17.48 -13.75 9.35
N LEU A 17 -17.93 -12.49 9.51
CA LEU A 17 -17.10 -11.39 9.99
C LEU A 17 -16.74 -11.58 11.47
N GLU A 18 -15.47 -11.39 11.82
CA GLU A 18 -14.97 -11.51 13.19
C GLU A 18 -14.75 -10.14 13.84
N HIS A 19 -13.67 -9.45 13.45
CA HIS A 19 -13.31 -8.14 13.99
C HIS A 19 -12.63 -7.26 12.93
N VAL A 20 -12.62 -5.95 13.18
CA VAL A 20 -12.00 -4.97 12.29
C VAL A 20 -10.48 -5.06 12.38
N LEU A 21 -9.83 -5.18 11.22
CA LEU A 21 -8.37 -5.10 11.08
C LEU A 21 -7.89 -3.66 10.86
N GLY A 22 -8.69 -2.85 10.15
CA GLY A 22 -8.37 -1.46 9.87
C GLY A 22 -9.55 -0.69 9.27
N ARG A 23 -9.50 0.63 9.40
CA ARG A 23 -10.43 1.58 8.77
C ARG A 23 -9.62 2.57 7.93
N GLY A 24 -10.03 2.77 6.69
CA GLY A 24 -9.39 3.69 5.75
C GLY A 24 -10.41 4.60 5.08
N GLY A 25 -9.93 5.53 4.26
CA GLY A 25 -10.77 6.55 3.61
C GLY A 25 -11.80 6.03 2.61
N MET A 26 -11.75 4.75 2.23
CA MET A 26 -12.67 4.12 1.28
C MET A 26 -13.46 2.96 1.89
N GLY A 27 -13.17 2.55 3.13
CA GLY A 27 -13.76 1.33 3.66
C GLY A 27 -13.21 0.81 4.97
N VAL A 28 -13.80 -0.30 5.41
CA VAL A 28 -13.43 -1.05 6.61
C VAL A 28 -12.95 -2.43 6.19
N VAL A 29 -11.80 -2.85 6.72
CA VAL A 29 -11.26 -4.19 6.50
C VAL A 29 -11.54 -5.04 7.74
N TYR A 30 -12.18 -6.18 7.54
CA TYR A 30 -12.46 -7.17 8.58
C TYR A 30 -11.60 -8.40 8.40
N ARG A 31 -11.27 -9.05 9.51
CA ARG A 31 -10.96 -10.47 9.49
C ARG A 31 -12.28 -11.23 9.37
N ALA A 32 -12.34 -12.20 8.49
CA ALA A 32 -13.50 -13.04 8.29
C ALA A 32 -13.11 -14.51 8.13
N ARG A 33 -14.00 -15.41 8.51
CA ARG A 33 -13.92 -16.84 8.21
C ARG A 33 -14.67 -17.15 6.93
N ASP A 34 -14.03 -17.84 6.01
CA ASP A 34 -14.64 -18.47 4.85
C ASP A 34 -15.21 -19.84 5.25
N LEU A 35 -16.51 -19.88 5.49
CA LEU A 35 -17.20 -21.08 5.98
C LEU A 35 -17.18 -22.23 4.96
N LEU A 36 -17.07 -21.93 3.65
CA LEU A 36 -16.96 -22.97 2.63
C LEU A 36 -15.61 -23.68 2.74
N HIS A 37 -14.52 -22.93 2.81
CA HIS A 37 -13.17 -23.51 2.96
C HIS A 37 -13.01 -24.24 4.31
N GLU A 38 -13.65 -23.73 5.37
CA GLU A 38 -13.69 -24.41 6.67
C GLU A 38 -14.41 -25.76 6.61
N GLN A 39 -15.57 -25.82 5.94
CA GLN A 39 -16.31 -27.08 5.75
C GLN A 39 -15.53 -28.11 4.93
N LEU A 40 -14.71 -27.65 3.98
CA LEU A 40 -13.83 -28.50 3.18
C LEU A 40 -12.53 -28.90 3.92
N GLY A 41 -12.33 -28.42 5.15
CA GLY A 41 -11.18 -28.78 5.98
C GLY A 41 -9.87 -28.09 5.58
N GLU A 42 -9.92 -26.95 4.89
CA GLU A 42 -8.72 -26.18 4.58
C GLU A 42 -8.09 -25.60 5.86
N ARG A 43 -6.76 -25.72 5.97
CA ARG A 43 -6.01 -25.26 7.16
C ARG A 43 -6.09 -23.74 7.37
N CYS A 44 -6.34 -22.98 6.31
CA CYS A 44 -6.35 -21.51 6.31
C CYS A 44 -7.67 -20.97 5.72
N SER A 45 -8.77 -21.08 6.48
CA SER A 45 -10.08 -20.55 6.07
C SER A 45 -10.26 -19.06 6.36
N ASN A 46 -9.27 -18.37 6.94
CA ASN A 46 -9.41 -16.95 7.28
C ASN A 46 -9.00 -16.04 6.12
N VAL A 47 -9.79 -15.00 5.88
CA VAL A 47 -9.57 -13.99 4.84
C VAL A 47 -9.64 -12.58 5.44
N ALA A 48 -9.02 -11.63 4.76
CA ALA A 48 -9.33 -10.22 4.96
C ALA A 48 -10.45 -9.82 3.99
N LEU A 49 -11.42 -9.04 4.47
CA LEU A 49 -12.61 -8.65 3.71
C LEU A 49 -12.77 -7.13 3.80
N LYS A 50 -12.72 -6.43 2.65
CA LYS A 50 -12.89 -4.97 2.58
C LYS A 50 -14.32 -4.63 2.16
N LEU A 51 -14.99 -3.84 3.00
CA LEU A 51 -16.32 -3.28 2.78
C LEU A 51 -16.22 -1.77 2.55
N VAL A 52 -17.14 -1.21 1.78
CA VAL A 52 -17.37 0.24 1.78
C VAL A 52 -17.88 0.66 3.17
N ASP A 53 -17.32 1.72 3.73
CA ASP A 53 -17.78 2.26 5.02
C ASP A 53 -19.17 2.90 4.86
N GLU A 54 -20.03 2.78 5.89
CA GLU A 54 -21.39 3.33 5.86
C GLU A 54 -21.42 4.86 5.67
N SER A 55 -20.36 5.57 6.08
CA SER A 55 -20.24 7.02 5.85
C SER A 55 -20.04 7.38 4.38
N ILE A 56 -19.60 6.41 3.56
CA ILE A 56 -19.28 6.58 2.14
C ILE A 56 -20.32 5.86 1.26
N SER A 57 -21.13 4.95 1.82
CA SER A 57 -22.16 4.21 1.09
C SER A 57 -23.23 5.09 0.43
N GLN A 58 -23.40 6.32 0.92
CA GLN A 58 -24.27 7.34 0.31
C GLN A 58 -23.63 8.02 -0.92
N CYS A 59 -22.33 7.82 -1.15
CA CYS A 59 -21.69 8.28 -2.36
C CYS A 59 -22.10 7.37 -3.53
N PRO A 60 -22.70 7.92 -4.62
CA PRO A 60 -23.17 7.12 -5.74
C PRO A 60 -22.10 6.22 -6.36
N ASP A 61 -20.83 6.61 -6.26
CA ASP A 61 -19.72 5.91 -6.92
C ASP A 61 -18.96 4.95 -5.99
N ALA A 62 -19.33 4.83 -4.71
CA ALA A 62 -18.50 4.10 -3.73
C ALA A 62 -18.25 2.63 -4.11
N HIS A 63 -19.27 1.95 -4.64
CA HIS A 63 -19.16 0.57 -5.10
C HIS A 63 -18.31 0.44 -6.37
N VAL A 64 -18.36 1.43 -7.27
CA VAL A 64 -17.49 1.49 -8.47
C VAL A 64 -16.04 1.65 -8.05
N LEU A 65 -15.77 2.50 -7.05
CA LEU A 65 -14.43 2.71 -6.52
C LEU A 65 -13.86 1.45 -5.86
N LEU A 66 -14.68 0.75 -5.07
CA LEU A 66 -14.30 -0.53 -4.48
C LEU A 66 -14.02 -1.59 -5.56
N TYR A 67 -14.87 -1.67 -6.58
CA TYR A 67 -14.66 -2.60 -7.70
C TYR A 67 -13.39 -2.27 -8.49
N ASN A 68 -13.10 -1.00 -8.73
CA ASN A 68 -11.89 -0.57 -9.41
C ASN A 68 -10.63 -0.96 -8.63
N GLU A 69 -10.62 -0.77 -7.31
CA GLU A 69 -9.53 -1.24 -6.45
C GLU A 69 -9.35 -2.76 -6.55
N PHE A 70 -10.45 -3.52 -6.45
CA PHE A 70 -10.42 -4.97 -6.59
C PHE A 70 -9.87 -5.38 -7.96
N ALA A 71 -10.41 -4.83 -9.06
CA ALA A 71 -10.04 -5.19 -10.43
C ALA A 71 -8.57 -4.88 -10.72
N LEU A 72 -8.09 -3.71 -10.28
CA LEU A 72 -6.70 -3.32 -10.43
C LEU A 72 -5.80 -4.26 -9.63
N THR A 73 -6.10 -4.52 -8.35
CA THR A 73 -5.28 -5.42 -7.52
C THR A 73 -5.32 -6.85 -8.04
N ARG A 74 -6.48 -7.34 -8.52
CA ARG A 74 -6.67 -8.68 -9.07
C ARG A 74 -5.87 -8.90 -10.36
N SER A 75 -5.58 -7.84 -11.11
CA SER A 75 -4.74 -7.92 -12.31
C SER A 75 -3.25 -8.18 -11.99
N LEU A 76 -2.81 -7.88 -10.76
CA LEU A 76 -1.44 -8.02 -10.31
C LEU A 76 -1.17 -9.43 -9.74
N ARG A 77 -0.08 -10.05 -10.18
CA ARG A 77 0.37 -11.39 -9.74
C ARG A 77 1.84 -11.36 -9.37
N HIS A 78 2.13 -11.05 -8.12
CA HIS A 78 3.49 -10.97 -7.59
C HIS A 78 3.51 -11.30 -6.10
N ASP A 79 4.53 -12.03 -5.64
CA ASP A 79 4.64 -12.48 -4.24
C ASP A 79 4.72 -11.34 -3.21
N ARG A 80 5.02 -10.12 -3.66
CA ARG A 80 5.12 -8.92 -2.82
C ARG A 80 3.91 -7.99 -2.94
N VAL A 81 2.85 -8.40 -3.63
CA VAL A 81 1.59 -7.68 -3.77
C VAL A 81 0.47 -8.52 -3.19
N VAL A 82 -0.45 -7.90 -2.45
CA VAL A 82 -1.59 -8.59 -1.84
C VAL A 82 -2.44 -9.30 -2.89
N ARG A 83 -2.84 -10.53 -2.60
CA ARG A 83 -3.74 -11.31 -3.47
C ARG A 83 -5.19 -11.07 -3.09
N THR A 84 -5.99 -10.61 -4.05
CA THR A 84 -7.46 -10.59 -3.93
C THR A 84 -8.05 -11.90 -4.46
N PHE A 85 -9.18 -12.35 -3.91
CA PHE A 85 -9.81 -13.63 -4.27
C PHE A 85 -11.13 -13.45 -5.03
N SER A 86 -12.14 -12.83 -4.41
CA SER A 86 -13.46 -12.60 -5.01
C SER A 86 -13.98 -11.19 -4.73
N PHE A 87 -14.82 -10.68 -5.63
CA PHE A 87 -15.66 -9.50 -5.40
C PHE A 87 -17.12 -9.96 -5.41
N GLU A 88 -17.88 -9.55 -4.42
CA GLU A 88 -19.23 -10.05 -4.18
C GLU A 88 -20.15 -8.92 -3.70
N VAL A 89 -21.45 -9.10 -3.93
CA VAL A 89 -22.49 -8.19 -3.49
C VAL A 89 -23.49 -8.99 -2.66
N ASP A 90 -23.63 -8.62 -1.39
CA ASP A 90 -24.68 -9.18 -0.53
C ASP A 90 -25.97 -8.37 -0.74
N THR A 91 -26.95 -9.00 -1.37
CA THR A 91 -28.26 -8.39 -1.64
C THR A 91 -29.15 -8.30 -0.41
N HIS A 92 -28.90 -9.09 0.65
CA HIS A 92 -29.66 -8.98 1.88
C HIS A 92 -29.20 -7.77 2.70
N SER A 93 -27.88 -7.61 2.84
CA SER A 93 -27.28 -6.48 3.56
C SER A 93 -27.05 -5.25 2.70
N GLN A 94 -27.24 -5.33 1.38
CA GLN A 94 -27.02 -4.25 0.40
C GLN A 94 -25.59 -3.69 0.46
N VAL A 95 -24.60 -4.57 0.61
CA VAL A 95 -23.18 -4.20 0.68
C VAL A 95 -22.36 -4.91 -0.39
N ALA A 96 -21.43 -4.19 -1.00
CA ALA A 96 -20.39 -4.75 -1.85
C ALA A 96 -19.11 -4.94 -1.05
N PHE A 97 -18.40 -6.03 -1.31
CA PHE A 97 -17.12 -6.32 -0.68
C PHE A 97 -16.20 -7.11 -1.62
N PHE A 98 -14.92 -7.14 -1.28
CA PHE A 98 -14.02 -8.14 -1.84
C PHE A 98 -13.19 -8.80 -0.75
N THR A 99 -12.77 -10.02 -1.05
CA THR A 99 -11.93 -10.84 -0.18
C THR A 99 -10.49 -10.83 -0.67
N MET A 100 -9.56 -10.92 0.26
CA MET A 100 -8.13 -10.93 -0.02
C MET A 100 -7.38 -11.77 1.01
N GLU A 101 -6.11 -12.06 0.74
CA GLU A 101 -5.28 -12.78 1.68
C GLU A 101 -5.19 -12.06 3.03
N LEU A 102 -5.33 -12.83 4.09
CA LEU A 102 -5.15 -12.32 5.44
C LEU A 102 -3.67 -12.21 5.76
N LEU A 103 -3.13 -11.01 5.62
CA LEU A 103 -1.72 -10.73 5.87
C LEU A 103 -1.37 -10.92 7.35
N GLN A 104 -0.20 -11.53 7.60
CA GLN A 104 0.38 -11.71 8.93
C GLN A 104 1.62 -10.84 9.06
N GLY A 105 1.75 -10.13 10.19
CA GLY A 105 2.90 -9.29 10.48
C GLY A 105 2.53 -7.88 10.93
N LEU A 106 3.48 -6.95 10.79
CA LEU A 106 3.33 -5.55 11.18
C LEU A 106 3.35 -4.66 9.95
N THR A 107 2.46 -3.66 9.93
CA THR A 107 2.57 -2.57 8.96
C THR A 107 3.80 -1.73 9.27
N LEU A 108 4.42 -1.14 8.24
CA LEU A 108 5.66 -0.40 8.43
C LEU A 108 5.47 0.85 9.31
N ASP A 109 4.27 1.45 9.34
CA ASP A 109 3.97 2.57 10.25
C ASP A 109 4.02 2.17 11.72
N ARG A 110 3.68 0.92 12.05
CA ARG A 110 3.82 0.33 13.39
C ARG A 110 5.26 -0.07 13.68
N LEU A 111 5.93 -0.71 12.71
CA LEU A 111 7.35 -1.06 12.85
C LEU A 111 8.23 0.17 13.13
N LEU A 112 7.95 1.30 12.46
CA LEU A 112 8.65 2.57 12.68
C LEU A 112 8.53 3.07 14.14
N LEU A 113 7.42 2.79 14.83
CA LEU A 113 7.26 3.14 16.25
C LEU A 113 8.19 2.32 17.16
N GLU A 114 8.51 1.09 16.75
CA GLU A 114 9.39 0.18 17.49
C GLU A 114 10.88 0.44 17.20
N CYS A 115 11.19 1.23 16.16
CA CYS A 115 12.55 1.47 15.66
C CYS A 115 12.93 2.96 15.64
N PRO A 116 12.99 3.64 16.81
CA PRO A 116 13.22 5.10 16.89
C PRO A 116 14.58 5.59 16.37
N TYR A 117 15.54 4.68 16.17
CA TYR A 117 16.87 4.96 15.63
C TYR A 117 17.10 4.38 14.22
N GLY A 118 16.03 3.89 13.60
CA GLY A 118 16.05 3.24 12.30
C GLY A 118 16.48 1.79 12.38
N LEU A 119 16.20 1.05 11.30
CA LEU A 119 16.59 -0.34 11.13
C LEU A 119 18.04 -0.44 10.68
N PRO A 120 18.85 -1.34 11.26
CA PRO A 120 20.16 -1.69 10.72
C PRO A 120 20.07 -2.06 9.24
N TRP A 121 21.08 -1.72 8.43
CA TRP A 121 21.07 -2.01 6.98
C TRP A 121 20.73 -3.47 6.65
N ARG A 122 21.19 -4.42 7.48
CA ARG A 122 20.94 -5.85 7.29
C ARG A 122 19.45 -6.23 7.34
N GLU A 123 18.65 -5.48 8.10
CA GLU A 123 17.21 -5.67 8.25
C GLU A 123 16.44 -4.76 7.27
N LEU A 124 16.93 -3.54 7.06
CA LEU A 124 16.36 -2.58 6.11
C LEU A 124 16.42 -3.09 4.67
N GLN A 125 17.58 -3.62 4.24
CA GLN A 125 17.84 -3.94 2.84
C GLN A 125 16.87 -4.98 2.27
N PRO A 126 16.55 -6.10 2.95
CA PRO A 126 15.54 -7.04 2.48
C PRO A 126 14.16 -6.40 2.30
N ILE A 127 13.72 -5.57 3.26
CA ILE A 127 12.44 -4.86 3.18
C ILE A 127 12.44 -3.92 1.97
N ALA A 128 13.52 -3.13 1.82
CA ALA A 128 13.67 -2.17 0.73
C ALA A 128 13.63 -2.85 -0.64
N VAL A 129 14.43 -3.92 -0.82
CA VAL A 129 14.50 -4.65 -2.09
C VAL A 129 13.15 -5.28 -2.43
N GLN A 130 12.48 -5.92 -1.47
CA GLN A 130 11.19 -6.57 -1.73
C GLN A 130 10.07 -5.57 -2.04
N LEU A 131 10.03 -4.43 -1.35
CA LEU A 131 9.08 -3.36 -1.65
C LEU A 131 9.33 -2.74 -3.03
N LEU A 132 10.59 -2.49 -3.37
CA LEU A 132 10.96 -1.99 -4.68
C LEU A 132 10.67 -3.02 -5.79
N ASP A 133 10.87 -4.31 -5.54
CA ASP A 133 10.49 -5.38 -6.48
C ASP A 133 8.98 -5.36 -6.76
N ALA A 134 8.15 -5.15 -5.73
CA ALA A 134 6.71 -4.97 -5.90
C ALA A 134 6.38 -3.80 -6.84
N LEU A 135 6.97 -2.63 -6.59
CA LEU A 135 6.70 -1.42 -7.39
C LEU A 135 7.27 -1.50 -8.80
N VAL A 136 8.44 -2.09 -9.00
CA VAL A 136 8.99 -2.39 -10.33
C VAL A 136 7.99 -3.25 -11.10
N TYR A 137 7.48 -4.31 -10.47
CA TYR A 137 6.49 -5.18 -11.08
C TYR A 137 5.20 -4.43 -11.45
N THR A 138 4.62 -3.65 -10.52
CA THR A 138 3.38 -2.92 -10.82
C THR A 138 3.58 -1.92 -11.96
N HIS A 139 4.69 -1.19 -11.96
CA HIS A 139 5.02 -0.25 -13.05
C HIS A 139 5.19 -0.96 -14.39
N GLN A 140 5.79 -2.15 -14.44
CA GLN A 140 5.88 -2.97 -15.65
C GLN A 140 4.51 -3.45 -16.16
N GLN A 141 3.54 -3.63 -15.26
CA GLN A 141 2.15 -3.91 -15.62
C GLN A 141 1.35 -2.64 -15.97
N ASN A 142 2.02 -1.50 -16.10
CA ASN A 142 1.39 -0.18 -16.30
C ASN A 142 0.44 0.19 -15.16
N VAL A 143 0.70 -0.27 -13.93
CA VAL A 143 -0.12 0.04 -12.76
C VAL A 143 0.67 0.91 -11.79
N LEU A 144 0.13 2.10 -11.49
CA LEU A 144 0.62 3.00 -10.46
C LEU A 144 -0.14 2.76 -9.16
N HIS A 145 0.54 2.81 -8.01
CA HIS A 145 -0.10 2.57 -6.72
C HIS A 145 -0.83 3.82 -6.21
N GLY A 146 -0.18 4.98 -6.27
CA GLY A 146 -0.79 6.28 -5.94
C GLY A 146 -0.98 6.61 -4.47
N ASP A 147 -0.64 5.70 -3.55
CA ASP A 147 -0.68 5.92 -2.09
C ASP A 147 0.40 5.10 -1.38
N VAL A 148 1.63 5.15 -1.90
CA VAL A 148 2.75 4.42 -1.31
C VAL A 148 3.11 5.05 0.04
N LYS A 149 2.74 4.39 1.14
CA LYS A 149 2.98 4.84 2.52
C LYS A 149 3.20 3.65 3.46
N PRO A 150 3.80 3.84 4.66
CA PRO A 150 4.10 2.74 5.56
C PRO A 150 2.88 1.92 6.00
N ALA A 151 1.70 2.55 6.12
CA ALA A 151 0.47 1.86 6.49
C ALA A 151 -0.08 0.90 5.40
N ASN A 152 0.41 1.01 4.16
CA ASN A 152 0.01 0.18 3.01
C ASN A 152 1.07 -0.90 2.69
N VAL A 153 2.03 -1.08 3.59
CA VAL A 153 3.10 -2.08 3.46
C VAL A 153 3.18 -2.88 4.74
N MET A 154 3.02 -4.20 4.64
CA MET A 154 3.17 -5.12 5.77
C MET A 154 4.46 -5.92 5.62
N VAL A 155 5.13 -6.18 6.74
CA VAL A 155 6.25 -7.10 6.83
C VAL A 155 5.91 -8.22 7.82
N GLY A 156 6.08 -9.46 7.39
CA GLY A 156 5.91 -10.66 8.20
C GLY A 156 6.98 -11.69 7.90
N GLU A 157 6.78 -12.93 8.37
CA GLU A 157 7.72 -14.04 8.18
C GLU A 157 7.98 -14.34 6.69
N GLU A 158 6.95 -14.20 5.84
CA GLU A 158 7.06 -14.41 4.40
C GLU A 158 7.63 -13.19 3.66
N GLY A 159 8.01 -12.12 4.36
CA GLY A 159 8.54 -10.88 3.81
C GLY A 159 7.49 -9.79 3.64
N VAL A 160 7.72 -8.91 2.66
CA VAL A 160 6.90 -7.72 2.41
C VAL A 160 5.67 -8.05 1.56
N ARG A 161 4.56 -7.38 1.87
CA ARG A 161 3.33 -7.31 1.06
C ARG A 161 2.89 -5.85 0.92
N LEU A 162 2.79 -5.39 -0.31
CA LEU A 162 2.20 -4.11 -0.70
C LEU A 162 0.70 -4.30 -0.96
N PHE A 163 -0.13 -3.46 -0.35
CA PHE A 163 -1.59 -3.58 -0.40
C PHE A 163 -2.27 -2.21 -0.49
N ASP A 164 -3.59 -2.21 -0.70
CA ASP A 164 -4.44 -1.01 -0.83
C ASP A 164 -4.14 -0.13 -2.06
N PHE A 165 -4.50 -0.64 -3.24
CA PHE A 165 -4.42 0.10 -4.50
C PHE A 165 -5.63 1.01 -4.74
N GLY A 166 -6.32 1.47 -3.69
CA GLY A 166 -7.55 2.26 -3.81
C GLY A 166 -7.38 3.56 -4.61
N LEU A 167 -6.18 4.15 -4.60
CA LEU A 167 -5.84 5.34 -5.39
C LEU A 167 -5.12 5.02 -6.71
N GLY A 168 -4.88 3.74 -6.99
CA GLY A 168 -4.09 3.28 -8.11
C GLY A 168 -4.72 3.57 -9.47
N HIS A 169 -3.91 3.46 -10.52
CA HIS A 169 -4.37 3.66 -11.89
C HIS A 169 -3.61 2.79 -12.89
N ALA A 170 -4.31 2.24 -13.88
CA ALA A 170 -3.71 1.65 -15.07
C ALA A 170 -3.32 2.76 -16.06
N ALA A 171 -2.02 2.98 -16.27
CA ALA A 171 -1.50 3.95 -17.22
C ALA A 171 -2.02 3.65 -18.63
N GLY A 172 -2.63 4.65 -19.27
CA GLY A 172 -3.22 4.55 -20.61
C GLY A 172 -4.73 4.30 -20.66
N GLN A 173 -5.39 4.01 -19.53
CA GLN A 173 -6.85 3.94 -19.44
C GLN A 173 -7.40 5.06 -18.57
N ALA A 174 -7.60 6.24 -19.14
CA ALA A 174 -8.31 7.32 -18.45
C ALA A 174 -9.68 6.80 -17.95
N GLY A 175 -9.81 6.60 -16.63
CA GLY A 175 -11.02 6.08 -15.99
C GLY A 175 -10.85 4.96 -14.95
N VAL A 176 -9.76 4.19 -14.92
CA VAL A 176 -9.59 3.03 -14.00
C VAL A 176 -8.99 3.43 -12.66
N GLY A 177 -9.50 4.47 -12.01
CA GLY A 177 -9.04 4.91 -10.70
C GLY A 177 -10.01 5.93 -10.10
N LEU A 178 -9.77 6.37 -8.87
CA LEU A 178 -10.58 7.43 -8.25
C LEU A 178 -10.61 8.69 -9.15
N PRO A 179 -11.80 9.15 -9.61
CA PRO A 179 -11.94 10.41 -10.34
C PRO A 179 -11.34 11.57 -9.54
N SER A 180 -10.82 12.60 -10.22
CA SER A 180 -10.24 13.78 -9.55
C SER A 180 -11.20 14.42 -8.53
N VAL A 181 -12.49 14.50 -8.89
CA VAL A 181 -13.59 15.00 -8.02
C VAL A 181 -13.84 14.10 -6.80
N SER A 182 -13.52 12.81 -6.89
CA SER A 182 -13.60 11.88 -5.76
C SER A 182 -12.35 11.98 -4.88
N ARG A 183 -11.16 12.16 -5.48
CA ARG A 183 -9.90 12.32 -4.72
C ARG A 183 -9.93 13.53 -3.78
N SER A 184 -10.47 14.66 -4.25
CA SER A 184 -10.65 15.87 -3.44
C SER A 184 -11.70 15.70 -2.34
N ARG A 185 -12.75 14.90 -2.58
CA ARG A 185 -13.79 14.61 -1.58
C ARG A 185 -13.34 13.66 -0.47
N PHE A 186 -12.38 12.77 -0.74
CA PHE A 186 -11.96 11.74 0.21
C PHE A 186 -10.64 12.02 0.93
N ASN A 187 -10.06 13.23 0.80
CA ASN A 187 -8.68 13.51 1.25
C ASN A 187 -7.74 12.36 0.86
N ALA A 188 -7.81 11.97 -0.42
CA ALA A 188 -7.35 10.65 -0.87
C ALA A 188 -5.92 10.34 -0.47
N TRP A 189 -5.01 11.31 -0.51
CA TRP A 189 -3.61 11.11 -0.18
C TRP A 189 -3.30 11.39 1.28
N THR A 190 -2.35 10.62 1.83
CA THR A 190 -1.74 10.93 3.12
C THR A 190 -0.64 11.99 2.92
N PRO A 191 -0.81 13.25 3.38
CA PRO A 191 0.05 14.36 2.96
C PRO A 191 1.54 14.15 3.23
N ALA A 192 1.88 13.39 4.28
CA ALA A 192 3.26 13.10 4.66
C ALA A 192 4.06 12.26 3.62
N TYR A 193 3.39 11.45 2.80
CA TYR A 193 4.04 10.58 1.81
C TYR A 193 3.67 10.89 0.36
N ALA A 194 2.67 11.75 0.17
CA ALA A 194 2.24 12.19 -1.14
C ALA A 194 3.33 13.03 -1.81
N ALA A 195 3.62 12.73 -3.07
CA ALA A 195 4.54 13.55 -3.85
C ALA A 195 4.01 15.01 -3.93
N PRO A 196 4.87 16.03 -3.80
CA PRO A 196 4.44 17.44 -3.78
C PRO A 196 3.56 17.83 -4.97
N GLU A 197 3.85 17.30 -6.16
CA GLU A 197 3.05 17.54 -7.35
C GLU A 197 1.64 16.97 -7.27
N LEU A 198 1.40 15.86 -6.54
CA LEU A 198 0.05 15.33 -6.32
C LEU A 198 -0.77 16.24 -5.42
N LEU A 199 -0.14 16.77 -4.37
CA LEU A 199 -0.75 17.75 -3.47
C LEU A 199 -1.10 19.06 -4.21
N ALA A 200 -0.33 19.39 -5.26
CA ALA A 200 -0.60 20.52 -6.15
C ALA A 200 -1.65 20.20 -7.25
N GLY A 201 -2.29 19.03 -7.23
CA GLY A 201 -3.28 18.61 -8.22
C GLY A 201 -2.70 18.06 -9.52
N GLY A 202 -1.40 17.75 -9.55
CA GLY A 202 -0.71 17.12 -10.66
C GLY A 202 -1.17 15.68 -10.90
N ALA A 203 -0.74 15.13 -12.04
CA ALA A 203 -1.08 13.78 -12.45
C ALA A 203 -0.32 12.72 -11.61
N LEU A 204 -0.97 11.57 -11.42
CA LEU A 204 -0.31 10.39 -10.85
C LEU A 204 0.70 9.82 -11.85
N THR A 205 1.95 9.66 -11.42
CA THR A 205 3.05 9.14 -12.24
C THR A 205 3.90 8.14 -11.45
N ALA A 206 4.72 7.36 -12.15
CA ALA A 206 5.71 6.48 -11.50
C ALA A 206 6.71 7.25 -10.62
N ALA A 207 7.00 8.51 -10.97
CA ALA A 207 7.84 9.39 -10.16
C ALA A 207 7.20 9.77 -8.81
N ALA A 208 5.87 9.75 -8.72
CA ALA A 208 5.16 9.97 -7.46
C ALA A 208 5.23 8.75 -6.53
N ASP A 209 5.06 7.54 -7.08
CA ASP A 209 5.28 6.29 -6.33
C ASP A 209 6.74 6.17 -5.84
N LEU A 210 7.70 6.56 -6.70
CA LEU A 210 9.13 6.62 -6.36
C LEU A 210 9.38 7.53 -5.15
N TYR A 211 8.76 8.71 -5.14
CA TYR A 211 8.90 9.64 -4.04
C TYR A 211 8.33 9.04 -2.73
N GLY A 212 7.12 8.46 -2.78
CA GLY A 212 6.50 7.82 -1.62
C GLY A 212 7.36 6.69 -1.04
N VAL A 213 7.87 5.78 -1.88
CA VAL A 213 8.78 4.72 -1.40
C VAL A 213 10.09 5.28 -0.86
N ALA A 214 10.64 6.34 -1.46
CA ALA A 214 11.86 6.96 -0.96
C ALA A 214 11.67 7.57 0.43
N CYS A 215 10.51 8.18 0.72
CA CYS A 215 10.15 8.62 2.06
C CYS A 215 10.14 7.44 3.05
N ILE A 216 9.50 6.32 2.70
CA ILE A 216 9.49 5.11 3.54
C ILE A 216 10.92 4.63 3.83
N LEU A 217 11.77 4.50 2.81
CA LEU A 217 13.14 4.01 2.97
C LEU A 217 14.00 4.95 3.81
N TYR A 218 13.81 6.26 3.66
CA TYR A 218 14.48 7.26 4.49
C TYR A 218 14.07 7.12 5.95
N GLU A 219 12.77 7.05 6.23
CA GLU A 219 12.24 6.92 7.58
C GLU A 219 12.69 5.64 8.26
N LEU A 220 12.63 4.51 7.55
CA LEU A 220 13.09 3.23 8.09
C LEU A 220 14.59 3.26 8.40
N ALA A 221 15.41 3.98 7.62
CA ALA A 221 16.85 4.11 7.89
C ALA A 221 17.19 5.16 8.97
N HIS A 222 16.32 6.14 9.17
CA HIS A 222 16.53 7.28 10.07
C HIS A 222 15.85 7.09 11.45
N GLY A 223 14.75 6.34 11.51
CA GLY A 223 13.97 6.06 12.72
C GLY A 223 12.96 7.12 13.12
N LYS A 224 12.90 8.24 12.39
CA LYS A 224 11.94 9.32 12.64
C LYS A 224 11.13 9.59 11.40
N ARG A 225 9.83 9.83 11.60
CA ARG A 225 8.94 10.29 10.54
C ARG A 225 9.42 11.62 9.98
N VAL A 226 9.48 11.72 8.66
CA VAL A 226 9.70 12.97 7.95
C VAL A 226 8.37 13.71 8.03
N GLY A 227 8.21 14.56 9.05
CA GLY A 227 7.01 15.38 9.18
C GLY A 227 6.80 16.26 7.94
N GLU A 228 5.56 16.70 7.70
CA GLU A 228 5.05 17.36 6.49
C GLU A 228 5.82 18.61 5.99
N ARG A 229 6.88 19.07 6.68
CA ARG A 229 7.54 20.35 6.42
C ARG A 229 9.04 20.40 6.67
N CYS A 230 9.71 19.30 7.01
CA CYS A 230 11.16 19.35 7.11
C CYS A 230 11.71 19.38 5.68
N ALA A 231 12.10 20.57 5.21
CA ALA A 231 12.62 20.84 3.87
C ALA A 231 13.47 19.66 3.37
N MET A 232 12.91 18.86 2.45
CA MET A 232 13.61 17.70 1.86
C MET A 232 14.98 18.09 1.28
N ASP A 233 15.13 19.35 0.90
CA ASP A 233 16.35 19.97 0.42
C ASP A 233 17.52 19.93 1.43
N ARG A 234 17.29 19.59 2.71
CA ARG A 234 18.31 19.51 3.77
C ARG A 234 18.40 18.16 4.48
N LEU A 235 17.86 17.09 3.89
CA LEU A 235 18.00 15.76 4.49
C LEU A 235 19.47 15.33 4.52
N SER A 236 19.92 14.82 5.68
CA SER A 236 21.23 14.20 5.82
C SER A 236 21.13 12.70 5.66
N ARG A 237 22.23 12.07 5.23
CA ARG A 237 22.28 10.61 5.08
C ARG A 237 22.02 9.91 6.43
N PRO A 238 21.01 9.05 6.53
CA PRO A 238 20.77 8.27 7.75
C PRO A 238 21.98 7.37 8.09
N ALA A 239 22.25 7.19 9.38
CA ALA A 239 23.41 6.40 9.83
C ALA A 239 23.36 4.96 9.32
N GLN A 240 22.16 4.37 9.30
CA GLN A 240 21.93 2.99 8.87
C GLN A 240 21.98 2.80 7.35
N LEU A 241 21.96 3.88 6.56
CA LEU A 241 21.96 3.79 5.11
C LEU A 241 23.40 3.82 4.55
N PRO A 242 23.85 2.82 3.76
CA PRO A 242 25.16 2.85 3.14
C PRO A 242 25.38 4.08 2.25
N ARG A 243 26.62 4.60 2.22
CA ARG A 243 26.98 5.78 1.42
C ARG A 243 26.62 5.65 -0.07
N HIS A 244 26.73 4.46 -0.63
CA HIS A 244 26.44 4.22 -2.05
C HIS A 244 24.95 4.28 -2.38
N CYS A 245 24.07 4.03 -1.40
CA CYS A 245 22.62 4.13 -1.57
C CYS A 245 22.11 5.58 -1.44
N TRP A 246 22.86 6.43 -0.73
CA TRP A 246 22.40 7.78 -0.39
C TRP A 246 22.12 8.65 -1.60
N ALA A 247 23.02 8.69 -2.58
CA ALA A 247 22.84 9.53 -3.77
C ALA A 247 21.57 9.14 -4.55
N ALA A 248 21.29 7.84 -4.68
CA ALA A 248 20.09 7.34 -5.34
C ALA A 248 18.82 7.68 -4.54
N LEU A 249 18.84 7.50 -3.22
CA LEU A 249 17.70 7.85 -2.37
C LEU A 249 17.43 9.36 -2.36
N GLN A 250 18.48 10.18 -2.34
CA GLN A 250 18.38 11.64 -2.40
C GLN A 250 17.78 12.09 -3.74
N ALA A 251 18.19 11.48 -4.86
CA ALA A 251 17.60 11.77 -6.17
C ALA A 251 16.10 11.43 -6.19
N ALA A 252 15.70 10.30 -5.59
CA ALA A 252 14.30 9.90 -5.48
C ALA A 252 13.44 10.82 -4.58
N LEU A 253 14.06 11.46 -3.57
CA LEU A 253 13.42 12.39 -2.63
C LEU A 253 13.31 13.84 -3.15
N ALA A 254 13.79 14.13 -4.37
CA ALA A 254 13.72 15.48 -4.92
C ALA A 254 12.28 16.01 -4.94
N VAL A 255 12.10 17.25 -4.45
CA VAL A 255 10.79 17.93 -4.41
C VAL A 255 10.22 18.04 -5.83
N ASP A 256 11.05 18.53 -6.75
CA ASP A 256 10.70 18.66 -8.16
C ASP A 256 10.77 17.29 -8.85
N PRO A 257 9.66 16.79 -9.43
CA PRO A 257 9.65 15.53 -10.16
C PRO A 257 10.63 15.49 -11.34
N GLN A 258 10.95 16.63 -11.97
CA GLN A 258 11.93 16.68 -13.07
C GLN A 258 13.36 16.40 -12.60
N HIS A 259 13.65 16.66 -11.32
CA HIS A 259 14.94 16.38 -10.70
C HIS A 259 15.04 14.95 -10.12
N ARG A 260 13.94 14.18 -10.13
CA ARG A 260 13.95 12.74 -9.79
C ARG A 260 14.54 11.94 -10.96
N SER A 261 15.85 12.06 -11.12
CA SER A 261 16.66 11.50 -12.23
C SER A 261 16.87 9.98 -12.16
N ILE A 262 16.11 9.27 -11.34
CA ILE A 262 16.22 7.81 -11.14
C ILE A 262 14.82 7.19 -11.18
N THR A 263 14.73 5.95 -11.63
CA THR A 263 13.52 5.13 -11.61
C THR A 263 13.46 4.22 -10.38
N VAL A 264 12.29 3.64 -10.10
CA VAL A 264 12.15 2.61 -9.05
C VAL A 264 13.08 1.41 -9.34
N ALA A 265 13.24 1.02 -10.60
CA ALA A 265 14.10 -0.09 -11.00
C ALA A 265 15.59 0.19 -10.74
N GLU A 266 16.06 1.41 -11.02
CA GLU A 266 17.43 1.81 -10.72
C GLU A 266 17.66 1.94 -9.22
N LEU A 267 16.70 2.50 -8.46
CA LEU A 267 16.77 2.54 -7.00
C LEU A 267 16.86 1.12 -6.42
N ARG A 268 16.06 0.19 -6.94
CA ARG A 268 16.12 -1.24 -6.60
C ARG A 268 17.51 -1.81 -6.84
N GLN A 269 18.10 -1.57 -8.01
CA GLN A 269 19.44 -2.06 -8.34
C GLN A 269 20.49 -1.53 -7.36
N VAL A 270 20.42 -0.25 -7.01
CA VAL A 270 21.37 0.36 -6.07
C VAL A 270 21.21 -0.23 -4.66
N MET A 271 19.98 -0.39 -4.17
CA MET A 271 19.70 -0.96 -2.85
C MET A 271 20.05 -2.46 -2.75
N GLY A 272 19.95 -3.20 -3.84
CA GLY A 272 20.26 -4.63 -3.90
C GLY A 272 21.76 -4.96 -3.99
N ARG A 273 22.64 -3.99 -4.21
CA ARG A 273 24.09 -4.23 -4.33
C ARG A 273 24.69 -4.57 -2.97
N ASN A 274 25.09 -5.84 -2.79
CA ASN A 274 25.99 -6.21 -1.69
C ASN A 274 27.42 -5.84 -2.08
N ARG A 275 28.13 -5.05 -1.25
CA ARG A 275 29.58 -4.90 -1.42
C ARG A 275 30.22 -6.30 -1.31
N PRO A 276 31.18 -6.66 -2.18
CA PRO A 276 31.92 -7.89 -2.01
C PRO A 276 32.55 -7.87 -0.62
N ARG A 277 32.27 -8.89 0.19
CA ARG A 277 33.03 -9.17 1.41
C ARG A 277 34.44 -9.50 0.94
N TRP A 278 35.40 -8.62 1.23
CA TRP A 278 36.80 -8.94 1.06
C TRP A 278 37.06 -10.16 1.95
N ARG A 279 37.32 -11.32 1.33
CA ARG A 279 37.79 -12.50 2.05
C ARG A 279 39.21 -12.18 2.48
N LEU A 280 39.43 -12.08 3.78
CA LEU A 280 40.76 -12.19 4.38
C LEU A 280 41.27 -13.62 4.20
#